data_AF-A0A950PRM8-F1
#
_entry.id   AF-A0A950PRM8-F1
#
_cell.length_a   1.000
_cell.length_b   1.000
_cell.length_c   1.000
_cell.angle_alpha   90.00
_cell.angle_beta   90.00
_cell.angle_gamma   90.00
#
_symmetry.space_group_name_H-M   'P 1'
#
loop_
_entity.id
_entity.type
_entity.pdbx_description
1 polymer ?
#
loop_
_entity_poly.entity_id
_entity_poly.type
_entity_poly.pdbx_seq_one_letter_code
_entity_poly.pdbx_strand_id
1 'polypeptide(L)'
;MVDAAPLLLHWPRLQGDPFVSESTRPRDDGEGEPIRVPEAHLESIEASLRKLLDQAADQARQLDSLAAVPPLPPSLFPAFGMPGLPGLPGVPDQPLPPEPRPILELAGEEYENELDALTDWVDDFLMRVYGAEVTTAAPWCQQWQEHPGVVAWLHALWMAYQQHTDSEAGLSGPLIWHRDFLTHTMAAVRAPGGPLSACMTDPDRPAHRLLPGPGPSARSSPPETQAPRESEEPGEAAS
;
A
#
# COMPACT_ATOMS: atom_id res chain seq x y z
N MET A 1 28.25 15.03 -34.73
CA MET A 1 28.63 14.64 -33.35
C MET A 1 27.92 15.64 -32.46
N VAL A 2 26.75 15.23 -31.97
CA VAL A 2 25.69 16.16 -31.55
C VAL A 2 25.83 16.44 -30.06
N ASP A 3 25.81 17.73 -29.75
CA ASP A 3 25.94 18.36 -28.45
C ASP A 3 24.71 18.08 -27.57
N ALA A 4 24.90 17.80 -26.28
CA ALA A 4 23.84 17.51 -25.32
C ALA A 4 23.83 18.56 -24.22
N ALA A 5 22.97 19.56 -24.36
CA ALA A 5 22.64 20.52 -23.31
C ALA A 5 21.46 20.00 -22.46
N PRO A 6 21.46 20.17 -21.12
CA PRO A 6 20.37 19.74 -20.27
C PRO A 6 19.23 20.77 -20.25
N LEU A 7 18.00 20.31 -20.50
CA LEU A 7 16.77 21.09 -20.35
C LEU A 7 16.41 21.21 -18.87
N LEU A 8 16.60 22.42 -18.33
CA LEU A 8 16.03 22.85 -17.05
C LEU A 8 14.52 23.07 -17.24
N LEU A 9 13.70 22.18 -16.67
CA LEU A 9 12.26 22.38 -16.57
C LEU A 9 11.99 23.45 -15.51
N HIS A 10 11.69 24.67 -15.97
CA HIS A 10 11.18 25.74 -15.14
C HIS A 10 9.68 25.50 -14.90
N TRP A 11 9.25 25.44 -13.64
CA TRP A 11 7.85 25.44 -13.28
C TRP A 11 7.36 26.90 -13.19
N PRO A 12 6.24 27.31 -13.84
CA PRO A 12 5.69 28.64 -13.62
C PRO A 12 5.09 28.73 -12.22
N ARG A 13 5.66 29.60 -11.38
CA ARG A 13 5.02 30.05 -10.13
C ARG A 13 3.69 30.72 -10.48
N LEU A 14 2.57 30.10 -10.09
CA LEU A 14 1.29 30.80 -10.02
C LEU A 14 1.35 31.74 -8.82
N GLN A 15 1.62 33.02 -9.10
CA GLN A 15 1.45 34.12 -8.17
C GLN A 15 -0.07 34.29 -7.98
N GLY A 16 -0.60 33.79 -6.86
CA GLY A 16 -1.97 34.08 -6.47
C GLY A 16 -2.02 35.46 -5.83
N ASP A 17 -2.59 36.44 -6.52
CA ASP A 17 -2.96 37.71 -5.91
C ASP A 17 -4.13 37.46 -4.93
N PRO A 18 -4.07 38.00 -3.68
CA PRO A 18 -5.18 37.88 -2.76
C PRO A 18 -6.35 38.70 -3.29
N PHE A 19 -7.47 38.03 -3.54
CA PHE A 19 -8.74 38.64 -3.87
C PHE A 19 -9.17 39.57 -2.73
N VAL A 20 -8.91 40.87 -2.87
CA VAL A 20 -9.41 41.90 -1.96
C VAL A 20 -10.88 42.13 -2.30
N SER A 21 -11.78 41.57 -1.49
CA SER A 21 -13.19 41.95 -1.51
C SER A 21 -13.35 43.31 -0.84
N GLU A 22 -13.16 44.39 -1.60
CA GLU A 22 -13.57 45.74 -1.19
C GLU A 22 -15.11 45.80 -1.21
N SER A 23 -15.72 45.55 -0.06
CA SER A 23 -17.16 45.73 0.15
C SER A 23 -17.43 47.22 0.37
N THR A 24 -17.55 47.98 -0.72
CA THR A 24 -18.10 49.35 -0.64
C THR A 24 -19.61 49.24 -0.41
N ARG A 25 -20.05 49.35 0.85
CA ARG A 25 -21.46 49.61 1.16
C ARG A 25 -21.76 51.06 0.77
N PRO A 26 -22.70 51.34 -0.14
CA PRO A 26 -23.20 52.70 -0.29
C PRO A 26 -24.04 53.05 0.95
N ARG A 27 -23.87 54.29 1.38
CA ARG A 27 -24.59 54.93 2.46
C ARG A 27 -26.05 55.12 2.03
N ASP A 28 -26.97 54.85 2.95
CA ASP A 28 -28.39 55.09 2.79
C ASP A 28 -28.67 56.58 3.04
N ASP A 29 -28.94 57.30 1.97
CA ASP A 29 -29.46 58.65 2.01
C ASP A 29 -30.38 58.93 0.81
N GLY A 30 -31.69 58.79 1.05
CA GLY A 30 -32.71 59.72 0.57
C GLY A 30 -33.12 59.65 -0.90
N GLU A 31 -34.36 59.18 -1.11
CA GLU A 31 -35.23 59.41 -2.27
C GLU A 31 -34.78 58.77 -3.59
N GLY A 32 -35.49 57.69 -3.97
CA GLY A 32 -35.32 57.03 -5.27
C GLY A 32 -35.77 57.91 -6.42
N GLU A 33 -34.87 58.77 -6.88
CA GLU A 33 -34.97 59.40 -8.19
C GLU A 33 -34.99 58.29 -9.25
N PRO A 34 -36.01 58.21 -10.12
CA PRO A 34 -36.10 57.14 -11.09
C PRO A 34 -34.91 57.24 -12.03
N ILE A 35 -33.95 56.32 -11.87
CA ILE A 35 -32.80 56.18 -12.77
C ILE A 35 -33.35 56.04 -14.20
N ARG A 36 -33.26 57.12 -14.98
CA ARG A 36 -33.62 57.13 -16.39
C ARG A 36 -32.52 56.39 -17.13
N VAL A 37 -32.66 55.09 -17.26
CA VAL A 37 -31.77 54.29 -18.10
C VAL A 37 -31.97 54.74 -19.55
N PRO A 38 -30.94 55.22 -20.25
CA PRO A 38 -31.05 55.54 -21.67
C PRO A 38 -31.44 54.27 -22.43
N GLU A 39 -32.36 54.37 -23.40
CA GLU A 39 -32.87 53.20 -24.16
C GLU A 39 -31.73 52.36 -24.75
N ALA A 40 -30.67 53.02 -25.25
CA ALA A 40 -29.47 52.36 -25.75
C ALA A 40 -28.75 51.47 -24.71
N HIS A 41 -28.85 51.80 -23.42
CA HIS A 41 -28.31 50.97 -22.34
C HIS A 41 -29.20 49.76 -22.04
N LEU A 42 -30.53 49.90 -22.16
CA LEU A 42 -31.47 48.77 -22.06
C LEU A 42 -31.26 47.78 -23.19
N GLU A 43 -31.08 48.26 -24.43
CA GLU A 43 -30.75 47.41 -25.59
C GLU A 43 -29.44 46.64 -25.39
N SER A 44 -28.41 47.27 -24.80
CA SER A 44 -27.14 46.60 -24.48
C SER A 44 -27.30 45.53 -23.39
N ILE A 45 -28.15 45.77 -22.39
CA ILE A 45 -28.46 44.77 -21.35
C ILE A 45 -29.25 43.62 -21.97
N GLU A 46 -30.23 43.89 -22.82
CA GLU A 46 -30.99 42.87 -23.51
C GLU A 46 -30.10 42.01 -24.42
N ALA A 47 -29.20 42.64 -25.18
CA ALA A 47 -28.23 41.93 -25.99
C ALA A 47 -27.30 41.06 -25.14
N SER A 48 -26.89 41.55 -23.96
CA SER A 48 -26.07 40.80 -23.01
C SER A 48 -26.85 39.63 -22.41
N LEU A 49 -28.13 39.80 -22.09
CA LEU A 49 -29.00 38.74 -21.59
C LEU A 49 -29.22 37.65 -22.65
N ARG A 50 -29.50 38.04 -23.91
CA ARG A 50 -29.62 37.09 -25.03
C ARG A 50 -28.34 36.28 -25.20
N LYS A 51 -27.19 36.95 -25.17
CA LYS A 51 -25.87 36.30 -25.25
C LYS A 51 -25.63 35.32 -24.09
N LEU A 52 -26.01 35.68 -22.86
CA LEU A 52 -25.87 34.80 -21.70
C LEU A 52 -26.78 33.57 -21.82
N LEU A 53 -28.01 33.73 -22.32
CA LEU A 53 -28.92 32.61 -22.55
C LEU A 53 -28.39 31.65 -23.63
N ASP A 54 -27.81 32.17 -24.70
CA ASP A 54 -27.16 31.36 -25.75
C ASP A 54 -25.95 30.60 -25.19
N GLN A 55 -25.11 31.27 -24.38
CA GLN A 55 -23.98 30.63 -23.71
C GLN A 55 -24.41 29.53 -22.74
N ALA A 56 -25.50 29.72 -22.00
CA ALA A 56 -26.04 28.70 -21.11
C ALA A 56 -26.54 27.46 -21.88
N ALA A 57 -27.16 27.66 -23.05
CA ALA A 57 -27.60 26.57 -23.92
C ALA A 57 -26.41 25.77 -24.50
N ASP A 58 -25.33 26.46 -24.87
CA ASP A 58 -24.09 25.81 -25.32
C ASP A 58 -23.43 24.99 -24.19
N GLN A 59 -23.36 25.55 -22.99
CA GLN A 59 -22.83 24.83 -21.82
C GLN A 59 -23.65 23.58 -21.50
N ALA A 60 -24.98 23.65 -21.58
CA ALA A 60 -25.84 22.47 -21.37
C ALA A 60 -25.55 21.36 -22.40
N ARG A 61 -25.38 21.72 -23.68
CA ARG A 61 -24.99 20.76 -24.73
C ARG A 61 -23.61 20.16 -24.49
N GLN A 62 -22.65 20.94 -24.01
CA GLN A 62 -21.33 20.44 -23.65
C GLN A 62 -21.40 19.48 -22.46
N LEU A 63 -22.18 19.81 -21.43
CA LEU A 63 -22.40 18.91 -20.29
C LEU A 63 -23.06 17.62 -20.71
N ASP A 64 -24.10 17.66 -21.55
CA ASP A 64 -24.73 16.46 -22.10
C ASP A 64 -23.75 15.63 -22.92
N SER A 65 -22.88 16.27 -23.72
CA SER A 65 -21.84 15.56 -24.48
C SER A 65 -20.76 14.93 -23.60
N LEU A 66 -20.43 15.54 -22.45
CA LEU A 66 -19.45 15.00 -21.50
C LEU A 66 -20.08 13.92 -20.60
N ALA A 67 -21.37 14.05 -20.30
CA ALA A 67 -22.15 13.11 -19.50
C ALA A 67 -22.63 11.90 -20.32
N ALA A 68 -22.69 12.03 -21.66
CA ALA A 68 -22.96 10.91 -22.55
C ALA A 68 -21.88 9.84 -22.38
N VAL A 69 -22.22 8.81 -21.61
CA VAL A 69 -21.40 7.59 -21.49
C VAL A 69 -21.32 6.99 -22.90
N PRO A 70 -20.13 6.90 -23.53
CA PRO A 70 -20.02 6.22 -24.80
C PRO A 70 -20.49 4.77 -24.61
N PRO A 71 -21.21 4.17 -25.59
CA PRO A 71 -21.55 2.76 -25.51
C PRO A 71 -20.25 1.98 -25.33
N LEU A 72 -20.09 1.39 -24.15
CA LEU A 72 -18.92 0.60 -23.82
C LEU A 72 -18.83 -0.54 -24.84
N PRO A 73 -17.70 -0.74 -25.54
CA PRO A 73 -17.45 -2.03 -26.15
C PRO A 73 -17.52 -3.11 -25.05
N PRO A 74 -17.90 -4.36 -25.37
CA PRO A 74 -17.89 -5.42 -24.38
C PRO A 74 -16.48 -5.54 -23.78
N SER A 75 -16.35 -5.06 -22.55
CA SER A 75 -15.23 -5.20 -21.64
C SER A 75 -13.90 -4.58 -22.09
N LEU A 76 -13.65 -3.33 -21.69
CA LEU A 76 -12.30 -2.73 -21.78
C LEU A 76 -11.77 -2.11 -20.48
N PHE A 77 -12.52 -2.17 -19.36
CA PHE A 77 -12.05 -1.61 -18.08
C PHE A 77 -12.60 -2.38 -16.87
N PRO A 78 -11.84 -3.32 -16.27
CA PRO A 78 -12.03 -3.70 -14.87
C PRO A 78 -11.29 -2.72 -13.92
N ALA A 79 -10.73 -1.61 -14.44
CA ALA A 79 -9.60 -0.91 -13.82
C ALA A 79 -9.93 0.24 -12.85
N PHE A 80 -11.17 0.38 -12.39
CA PHE A 80 -11.45 1.15 -11.17
C PHE A 80 -12.02 0.18 -10.16
N GLY A 81 -11.17 -0.24 -9.21
CA GLY A 81 -11.54 -1.05 -8.05
C GLY A 81 -12.50 -0.33 -7.10
N MET A 82 -13.67 0.06 -7.62
CA MET A 82 -14.83 0.35 -6.80
C MET A 82 -15.33 -1.01 -6.30
N PRO A 83 -15.26 -1.31 -5.00
CA PRO A 83 -15.87 -2.50 -4.45
C PRO A 83 -17.33 -2.49 -4.88
N GLY A 84 -17.78 -3.61 -5.46
CA GLY A 84 -19.00 -3.69 -6.25
C GLY A 84 -20.17 -2.92 -5.64
N LEU A 85 -20.79 -2.06 -6.45
CA LEU A 85 -22.14 -1.58 -6.17
C LEU A 85 -23.05 -2.83 -6.16
N PRO A 86 -23.57 -3.26 -4.99
CA PRO A 86 -24.44 -4.43 -4.95
C PRO A 86 -25.71 -4.09 -5.72
N GLY A 87 -26.06 -4.89 -6.73
CA GLY A 87 -27.37 -4.79 -7.40
C GLY A 87 -27.41 -4.22 -8.81
N LEU A 88 -26.29 -4.17 -9.55
CA LEU A 88 -26.37 -4.02 -11.02
C LEU A 88 -26.90 -5.34 -11.64
N PRO A 89 -28.09 -5.34 -12.26
CA PRO A 89 -28.65 -6.56 -12.85
C PRO A 89 -27.78 -6.98 -14.05
N GLY A 90 -27.14 -8.14 -13.96
CA GLY A 90 -26.42 -8.77 -15.08
C GLY A 90 -24.93 -9.04 -14.88
N VAL A 91 -24.32 -8.64 -13.76
CA VAL A 91 -22.98 -9.12 -13.42
C VAL A 91 -23.12 -10.52 -12.80
N PRO A 92 -22.59 -11.59 -13.44
CA PRO A 92 -22.58 -12.90 -12.80
C PRO A 92 -21.83 -12.78 -11.47
N ASP A 93 -22.37 -13.42 -10.44
CA ASP A 93 -21.80 -13.49 -9.10
C ASP A 93 -20.48 -14.29 -9.20
N GLN A 94 -19.41 -13.63 -9.63
CA GLN A 94 -18.08 -14.20 -9.64
C GLN A 94 -17.61 -14.14 -8.18
N PRO A 95 -17.27 -15.27 -7.54
CA PRO A 95 -16.68 -15.23 -6.22
C PRO A 95 -15.42 -14.37 -6.31
N LEU A 96 -15.37 -13.31 -5.48
CA LEU A 96 -14.19 -12.47 -5.38
C LEU A 96 -12.98 -13.36 -5.08
N PRO A 97 -11.83 -13.13 -5.71
CA PRO A 97 -10.60 -13.81 -5.33
C PRO A 97 -10.39 -13.67 -3.82
N PRO A 98 -9.98 -14.75 -3.12
CA PRO A 98 -9.72 -14.67 -1.69
C PRO A 98 -8.66 -13.60 -1.43
N GLU A 99 -8.88 -12.79 -0.39
CA GLU A 99 -7.93 -11.75 0.00
C GLU A 99 -6.59 -12.39 0.40
N PRO A 100 -5.44 -11.83 -0.03
CA PRO A 100 -4.14 -12.37 0.33
C PRO A 100 -3.92 -12.20 1.84
N ARG A 101 -3.82 -13.32 2.55
CA ARG A 101 -3.55 -13.36 3.99
C ARG A 101 -2.11 -13.82 4.27
N PRO A 102 -1.40 -13.22 5.23
CA PRO A 102 -0.10 -13.72 5.66
C PRO A 102 -0.22 -15.17 6.17
N ILE A 103 0.76 -16.02 5.85
CA ILE A 103 0.75 -17.44 6.21
C ILE A 103 0.55 -17.70 7.71
N LEU A 104 1.04 -16.80 8.59
CA LEU A 104 0.89 -16.94 10.04
C LEU A 104 -0.55 -16.73 10.55
N GLU A 105 -1.45 -16.23 9.72
CA GLU A 105 -2.88 -16.09 10.02
C GLU A 105 -3.69 -17.30 9.55
N LEU A 106 -3.09 -18.19 8.77
CA LEU A 106 -3.72 -19.42 8.29
C LEU A 106 -3.67 -20.50 9.38
N ALA A 107 -4.56 -21.49 9.28
CA ALA A 107 -4.63 -22.58 10.25
C ALA A 107 -5.01 -23.91 9.59
N GLY A 108 -4.58 -25.01 10.21
CA GLY A 108 -4.92 -26.36 9.77
C GLY A 108 -4.44 -26.65 8.35
N GLU A 109 -5.29 -27.29 7.55
CA GLU A 109 -4.96 -27.70 6.18
C GLU A 109 -4.60 -26.52 5.26
N GLU A 110 -5.21 -25.35 5.47
CA GLU A 110 -4.89 -24.16 4.68
C GLU A 110 -3.44 -23.69 4.92
N TYR A 111 -2.98 -23.74 6.17
CA TYR A 111 -1.59 -23.41 6.52
C TYR A 111 -0.60 -24.41 5.92
N GLU A 112 -0.88 -25.71 6.03
CA GLU A 112 0.01 -26.75 5.51
C GLU A 112 0.13 -26.67 3.97
N ASN A 113 -0.99 -26.51 3.27
CA ASN A 113 -0.99 -26.35 1.81
C ASN A 113 -0.21 -25.11 1.35
N GLU A 114 -0.36 -24.00 2.07
CA GLU A 114 0.37 -22.76 1.77
C GLU A 114 1.88 -22.93 2.05
N LEU A 115 2.24 -23.63 3.12
CA LEU A 115 3.62 -23.90 3.49
C LEU A 115 4.31 -24.85 2.50
N ASP A 116 3.59 -25.84 1.98
CA ASP A 116 4.07 -26.75 0.93
C ASP A 116 4.33 -25.96 -0.37
N ALA A 117 3.36 -25.15 -0.82
CA ALA A 117 3.52 -24.31 -2.01
C ALA A 117 4.68 -23.30 -1.87
N LEU A 118 4.82 -22.71 -0.68
CA LEU A 118 5.95 -21.85 -0.36
C LEU A 118 7.28 -22.63 -0.40
N THR A 119 7.30 -23.86 0.11
CA THR A 119 8.50 -24.70 0.13
C THR A 119 8.97 -25.03 -1.28
N ASP A 120 8.04 -25.46 -2.15
CA ASP A 120 8.35 -25.71 -3.56
C ASP A 120 8.93 -24.46 -4.23
N TRP A 121 8.32 -23.29 -4.02
CA TRP A 121 8.82 -22.04 -4.59
C TRP A 121 10.20 -21.64 -4.04
N VAL A 122 10.43 -21.83 -2.74
CA VAL A 122 11.73 -21.53 -2.12
C VAL A 122 12.83 -22.43 -2.67
N ASP A 123 12.58 -23.73 -2.77
CA ASP A 123 13.59 -24.71 -3.16
C ASP A 123 13.83 -24.74 -4.67
N ASP A 124 12.77 -24.68 -5.49
CA ASP A 124 12.89 -24.81 -6.94
C ASP A 124 13.24 -23.49 -7.64
N PHE A 125 12.87 -22.35 -7.06
CA PHE A 125 13.11 -21.04 -7.66
C PHE A 125 14.03 -20.15 -6.81
N LEU A 126 13.62 -19.78 -5.60
CA LEU A 126 14.33 -18.73 -4.84
C LEU A 126 15.78 -19.11 -4.55
N MET A 127 16.00 -20.28 -3.94
CA MET A 127 17.33 -20.73 -3.55
C MET A 127 18.13 -21.25 -4.75
N ARG A 128 17.45 -21.80 -5.76
CA ARG A 128 18.10 -22.20 -7.00
C ARG A 128 18.71 -21.03 -7.77
N VAL A 129 18.02 -19.88 -7.79
CA VAL A 129 18.41 -18.71 -8.59
C VAL A 129 19.20 -17.68 -7.77
N TYR A 130 18.77 -17.41 -6.53
CA TYR A 130 19.31 -16.34 -5.68
C TYR A 130 20.03 -16.85 -4.43
N GLY A 131 20.12 -18.16 -4.24
CA GLY A 131 20.83 -18.78 -3.12
C GLY A 131 22.34 -18.70 -3.30
N ALA A 132 22.96 -17.62 -2.82
CA ALA A 132 24.41 -17.56 -2.67
C ALA A 132 24.93 -18.69 -1.75
N GLU A 133 26.22 -19.02 -1.85
CA GLU A 133 26.88 -20.05 -1.04
C GLU A 133 26.58 -19.89 0.46
N VAL A 134 26.37 -21.01 1.15
CA VAL A 134 26.15 -21.01 2.60
C VAL A 134 27.48 -20.77 3.29
N THR A 135 27.55 -19.68 4.04
CA THR A 135 28.74 -19.28 4.79
C THR A 135 28.32 -18.73 6.15
N THR A 136 29.27 -18.45 7.03
CA THR A 136 29.01 -17.69 8.26
C THR A 136 28.43 -16.30 8.00
N ALA A 137 28.71 -15.70 6.84
CA ALA A 137 28.17 -14.40 6.46
C ALA A 137 26.77 -14.47 5.85
N ALA A 138 26.39 -15.65 5.34
CA ALA A 138 25.11 -15.92 4.69
C ALA A 138 24.60 -17.32 5.07
N PRO A 139 24.16 -17.54 6.33
CA PRO A 139 23.64 -18.84 6.77
C PRO A 139 22.38 -19.24 5.99
N TRP A 140 22.08 -20.53 6.02
CA TRP A 140 20.81 -21.09 5.55
C TRP A 140 20.42 -22.26 6.47
N CYS A 141 19.15 -22.63 6.53
CA CYS A 141 18.72 -23.82 7.26
C CYS A 141 17.89 -24.71 6.35
N GLN A 142 18.17 -26.02 6.34
CA GLN A 142 17.38 -26.99 5.59
C GLN A 142 16.00 -27.23 6.22
N GLN A 143 15.85 -26.89 7.50
CA GLN A 143 14.59 -26.93 8.26
C GLN A 143 14.08 -25.51 8.53
N TRP A 144 14.20 -24.60 7.55
CA TRP A 144 13.83 -23.20 7.73
C TRP A 144 12.35 -23.02 8.07
N GLN A 145 11.50 -23.99 7.72
CA GLN A 145 10.07 -24.03 8.05
C GLN A 145 9.82 -24.04 9.56
N GLU A 146 10.78 -24.55 10.36
CA GLU A 146 10.70 -24.53 11.82
C GLU A 146 10.99 -23.14 12.42
N HIS A 147 11.35 -22.15 11.59
CA HIS A 147 11.60 -20.77 12.00
C HIS A 147 10.42 -19.86 11.57
N PRO A 148 9.44 -19.56 12.45
CA PRO A 148 8.23 -18.82 12.05
C PRO A 148 8.52 -17.43 11.48
N GLY A 149 9.56 -16.76 12.00
CA GLY A 149 9.99 -15.48 11.46
C GLY A 149 10.53 -15.58 10.02
N VAL A 150 11.22 -16.67 9.69
CA VAL A 150 11.73 -16.92 8.34
C VAL A 150 10.57 -17.27 7.41
N VAL A 151 9.66 -18.13 7.85
CA VAL A 151 8.42 -18.45 7.13
C VAL A 151 7.65 -17.18 6.77
N ALA A 152 7.46 -16.26 7.71
CA ALA A 152 6.80 -14.99 7.47
C ALA A 152 7.52 -14.10 6.44
N TRP A 153 8.85 -13.98 6.55
CA TRP A 153 9.66 -13.20 5.59
C TRP A 153 9.58 -13.77 4.17
N LEU A 154 9.71 -15.09 4.03
CA LEU A 154 9.70 -15.77 2.74
C LEU A 154 8.31 -15.77 2.11
N HIS A 155 7.25 -15.95 2.90
CA HIS A 155 5.88 -15.87 2.41
C HIS A 155 5.54 -14.45 1.92
N ALA A 156 5.91 -13.41 2.67
CA ALA A 156 5.74 -12.03 2.24
C ALA A 156 6.52 -11.72 0.95
N LEU A 157 7.75 -12.24 0.81
CA LEU A 157 8.54 -12.11 -0.41
C LEU A 157 7.89 -12.82 -1.60
N TRP A 158 7.31 -14.01 -1.38
CA TRP A 158 6.61 -14.77 -2.40
C TRP A 158 5.33 -14.06 -2.85
N MET A 159 4.53 -13.51 -1.93
CA MET A 159 3.38 -12.68 -2.29
C MET A 159 3.79 -11.45 -3.11
N ALA A 160 4.88 -10.76 -2.72
CA ALA A 160 5.43 -9.65 -3.50
C ALA A 160 5.91 -10.09 -4.88
N TYR A 161 6.50 -11.29 -5.00
CA TYR A 161 6.89 -11.87 -6.29
C TYR A 161 5.67 -12.04 -7.20
N GLN A 162 4.59 -12.64 -6.69
CA GLN A 162 3.36 -12.84 -7.46
C GLN A 162 2.79 -11.49 -7.94
N GLN A 163 2.67 -10.50 -7.05
CA GLN A 163 2.17 -9.17 -7.39
C GLN A 163 3.00 -8.45 -8.47
N HIS A 164 4.32 -8.63 -8.48
CA HIS A 164 5.23 -7.91 -9.37
C HIS A 164 5.62 -8.68 -10.64
N THR A 165 5.20 -9.95 -10.74
CA THR A 165 5.34 -10.76 -11.94
C THR A 165 4.02 -11.04 -12.64
N ASP A 166 2.91 -10.61 -12.04
CA ASP A 166 1.59 -10.59 -12.66
C ASP A 166 1.57 -9.79 -13.97
N SER A 167 0.65 -10.14 -14.89
CA SER A 167 0.54 -9.48 -16.19
C SER A 167 0.23 -7.98 -16.07
N GLU A 168 -0.45 -7.56 -15.01
CA GLU A 168 -0.82 -6.16 -14.78
C GLU A 168 0.31 -5.33 -14.13
N ALA A 169 1.39 -5.96 -13.67
CA ALA A 169 2.51 -5.26 -13.00
C ALA A 169 3.36 -4.40 -13.96
N GLY A 170 3.23 -4.62 -15.27
CA GLY A 170 4.02 -3.95 -16.30
C GLY A 170 5.48 -4.43 -16.38
N LEU A 171 6.19 -3.98 -17.42
CA LEU A 171 7.55 -4.46 -17.72
C LEU A 171 8.60 -4.13 -16.65
N SER A 172 8.35 -3.12 -15.81
CA SER A 172 9.23 -2.76 -14.70
C SER A 172 9.02 -3.59 -13.44
N GLY A 173 7.91 -4.33 -13.34
CA GLY A 173 7.53 -5.11 -12.15
C GLY A 173 8.67 -6.00 -11.61
N PRO A 174 9.31 -6.83 -12.45
CA PRO A 174 10.41 -7.67 -12.00
C PRO A 174 11.58 -6.88 -11.40
N LEU A 175 11.96 -5.74 -11.98
CA LEU A 175 13.06 -4.92 -11.44
C LEU A 175 12.70 -4.29 -10.09
N ILE A 176 11.44 -3.86 -9.93
CA ILE A 176 10.93 -3.35 -8.65
C ILE A 176 10.99 -4.46 -7.59
N TRP A 177 10.54 -5.68 -7.92
CA TRP A 177 10.60 -6.82 -7.00
C TRP A 177 12.03 -7.09 -6.50
N HIS A 178 13.01 -7.09 -7.41
CA HIS A 178 14.42 -7.28 -7.05
C HIS A 178 14.95 -6.19 -6.11
N ARG A 179 14.66 -4.92 -6.44
CA ARG A 179 15.18 -3.75 -5.73
C ARG A 179 14.59 -3.63 -4.33
N ASP A 180 13.28 -3.75 -4.22
CA ASP A 180 12.54 -3.36 -3.01
C ASP A 180 12.30 -4.55 -2.06
N PHE A 181 12.19 -5.77 -2.58
CA PHE A 181 11.75 -6.92 -1.78
C PHE A 181 12.82 -8.00 -1.69
N LEU A 182 13.28 -8.55 -2.82
CA LEU A 182 14.22 -9.67 -2.82
C LEU A 182 15.51 -9.34 -2.06
N THR A 183 16.18 -8.24 -2.44
CA THR A 183 17.47 -7.87 -1.86
C THR A 183 17.34 -7.61 -0.36
N HIS A 184 16.26 -6.94 0.06
CA HIS A 184 16.00 -6.65 1.45
C HIS A 184 15.74 -7.92 2.28
N THR A 185 14.83 -8.79 1.81
CA THR A 185 14.47 -10.02 2.51
C THR A 185 15.65 -10.97 2.62
N MET A 186 16.42 -11.18 1.54
CA MET A 186 17.59 -12.06 1.57
C MET A 186 18.67 -11.54 2.51
N ALA A 187 18.90 -10.21 2.53
CA ALA A 187 19.82 -9.60 3.47
C ALA A 187 19.38 -9.76 4.93
N ALA A 188 18.08 -9.71 5.21
CA ALA A 188 17.55 -9.87 6.57
C ALA A 188 17.58 -11.33 7.05
N VAL A 189 17.05 -12.26 6.25
CA VAL A 189 16.92 -13.68 6.60
C VAL A 189 18.29 -14.35 6.73
N ARG A 190 19.21 -14.04 5.80
CA ARG A 190 20.56 -14.61 5.74
C ARG A 190 21.62 -13.69 6.34
N ALA A 191 21.26 -12.73 7.20
CA ALA A 191 22.25 -11.94 7.92
C ALA A 191 23.06 -12.84 8.90
N PRO A 192 24.35 -12.54 9.16
CA PRO A 192 25.15 -13.27 10.17
C PRO A 192 24.57 -13.20 11.59
N GLY A 193 23.79 -12.16 11.90
CA GLY A 193 23.03 -12.00 13.15
C GLY A 193 21.52 -12.17 12.98
N GLY A 194 21.09 -12.71 11.83
CA GLY A 194 19.69 -12.89 11.49
C GLY A 194 19.05 -14.11 12.16
N PRO A 195 17.80 -14.44 11.78
CA PRO A 195 17.05 -15.55 12.37
C PRO A 195 17.69 -16.93 12.15
N LEU A 196 18.54 -17.06 11.13
CA LEU A 196 19.27 -18.30 10.80
C LEU A 196 20.72 -18.31 11.31
N SER A 197 21.13 -17.31 12.10
CA SER A 197 22.52 -17.16 12.58
C SER A 197 23.05 -18.34 13.39
N ALA A 198 22.18 -19.10 14.05
CA ALA A 198 22.53 -20.29 14.81
C ALA A 198 22.39 -21.62 14.03
N CYS A 199 22.06 -21.54 12.74
CA CYS A 199 21.87 -22.70 11.86
C CYS A 199 23.12 -22.96 10.98
N MET A 200 22.94 -23.72 9.91
CA MET A 200 24.02 -24.16 9.02
C MET A 200 24.75 -22.96 8.39
N THR A 201 26.04 -22.91 8.67
CA THR A 201 27.01 -21.92 8.16
C THR A 201 28.09 -22.57 7.28
N ASP A 202 28.04 -23.90 7.15
CA ASP A 202 28.90 -24.74 6.34
C ASP A 202 28.04 -25.88 5.75
N PRO A 203 27.94 -26.03 4.42
CA PRO A 203 27.15 -27.08 3.78
C PRO A 203 27.47 -28.51 4.25
N ASP A 204 28.73 -28.77 4.62
CA ASP A 204 29.17 -30.11 5.04
C ASP A 204 28.84 -30.40 6.51
N ARG A 205 28.38 -29.39 7.26
CA ARG A 205 28.07 -29.47 8.69
C ARG A 205 26.66 -28.91 8.94
N PRO A 206 25.61 -29.71 8.67
CA PRO A 206 24.24 -29.28 8.91
C PRO A 206 24.04 -28.97 10.39
N ALA A 207 23.44 -27.81 10.67
CA ALA A 207 23.08 -27.38 12.01
C ALA A 207 21.70 -26.73 11.97
N HIS A 208 20.88 -27.08 12.95
CA HIS A 208 19.56 -26.49 13.16
C HIS A 208 19.42 -26.13 14.65
N ARG A 209 19.10 -24.85 14.91
CA ARG A 209 18.86 -24.36 16.27
C ARG A 209 17.96 -23.14 16.23
N LEU A 210 16.84 -23.24 16.94
CA LEU A 210 15.96 -22.11 17.21
C LEU A 210 16.54 -21.22 18.30
N LEU A 211 16.71 -19.94 18.00
CA LEU A 211 17.07 -18.93 18.99
C LEU A 211 15.79 -18.46 19.71
N PRO A 212 15.76 -18.42 21.05
CA PRO A 212 14.61 -17.89 21.77
C PRO A 212 14.45 -16.40 21.48
N GLY A 213 13.21 -15.99 21.22
CA GLY A 213 12.87 -14.58 21.10
C GLY A 213 13.05 -13.83 22.43
N PRO A 214 13.11 -12.48 22.38
CA PRO A 214 13.05 -11.69 23.60
C PRO A 214 11.76 -11.99 24.37
N GLY A 215 11.84 -11.94 25.71
CA GLY A 215 10.66 -12.06 26.56
C GLY A 215 9.66 -10.91 26.33
N PRO A 216 8.42 -11.07 26.82
CA PRO A 216 7.42 -10.02 26.72
C PRO A 216 7.90 -8.73 27.40
N SER A 217 7.41 -7.58 26.92
CA SER A 217 7.77 -6.29 27.51
C SER A 217 7.36 -6.21 28.98
N ALA A 218 8.06 -5.40 29.78
CA ALA A 218 7.71 -5.19 31.19
C ALA A 218 6.27 -4.66 31.41
N ARG A 219 5.63 -4.05 30.40
CA ARG A 219 4.22 -3.63 30.46
C ARG A 219 3.25 -4.81 30.36
N SER A 220 3.69 -5.89 29.75
CA SER A 220 2.94 -7.12 29.53
C SER A 220 3.13 -8.12 30.67
N SER A 221 4.09 -7.88 31.58
CA SER A 221 4.24 -8.68 32.80
C SER A 221 3.03 -8.45 33.70
N PRO A 222 2.33 -9.52 34.13
CA PRO A 222 1.34 -9.41 35.20
C PRO A 222 1.99 -8.76 36.43
N PRO A 223 1.27 -7.96 37.24
CA PRO A 223 1.80 -7.52 38.52
C PRO A 223 2.16 -8.75 39.33
N GLU A 224 3.44 -8.92 39.58
CA GLU A 224 4.02 -9.97 40.40
C GLU A 224 3.25 -9.98 41.73
N THR A 225 2.45 -11.03 41.95
CA THR A 225 1.88 -11.29 43.27
C THR A 225 3.08 -11.50 44.17
N GLN A 226 3.41 -10.46 44.93
CA GLN A 226 4.35 -10.53 46.05
C GLN A 226 3.76 -11.54 47.03
N ALA A 227 4.11 -12.82 46.86
CA ALA A 227 3.92 -13.81 47.89
C ALA A 227 4.73 -13.32 49.10
N PRO A 228 4.12 -13.22 50.30
CA PRO A 228 4.85 -12.85 51.50
C PRO A 228 6.04 -13.80 51.65
N ARG A 229 7.24 -13.24 51.86
CA ARG A 229 8.37 -14.01 52.36
C ARG A 229 7.93 -14.57 53.71
N GLU A 230 7.60 -15.85 53.75
CA GLU A 230 7.41 -16.56 55.01
C GLU A 230 8.73 -16.45 55.76
N SER A 231 8.68 -15.76 56.88
CA SER A 231 9.74 -15.69 57.87
C SER A 231 10.10 -17.11 58.29
N GLU A 232 11.28 -17.59 57.93
CA GLU A 232 11.86 -18.77 58.56
C GLU A 232 12.05 -18.47 60.06
N GLU A 233 11.20 -19.03 60.90
CA GLU A 233 11.48 -19.16 62.33
C GLU A 233 12.58 -20.20 62.55
N PRO A 234 13.60 -19.90 63.39
CA PRO A 234 14.64 -20.87 63.72
C PRO A 234 14.12 -21.85 64.78
N GLY A 235 13.70 -23.04 64.34
CA GLY A 235 13.32 -24.15 65.21
C GLY A 235 14.53 -24.86 65.83
N GLU A 236 14.89 -24.41 67.03
CA GLU A 236 15.23 -25.18 68.23
C GLU A 236 16.05 -26.49 68.10
N ALA A 237 17.26 -26.46 68.66
CA ALA A 237 18.04 -27.63 69.02
C ALA A 237 17.39 -28.42 70.18
N ALA A 238 17.34 -29.76 70.07
CA ALA A 238 17.43 -30.64 71.23
C ALA A 238 17.83 -32.06 70.84
N SER A 239 18.91 -32.48 71.50
CA SER A 239 19.55 -33.78 71.72
C SER A 239 18.66 -35.03 71.72
#